data_AF-A0A151I294-F1
#
_entry.id   AF-A0A151I294-F1
#
_cell.length_a   1.000
_cell.length_b   1.000
_cell.length_c   1.000
_cell.angle_alpha   90.00
_cell.angle_beta   90.00
_cell.angle_gamma   90.00
#
_symmetry.space_group_name_H-M   'P 1'
#
loop_
_entity.id
_entity.type
_entity.pdbx_description
1 polymer ?
#
loop_
_entity_poly.entity_id
_entity_poly.type
_entity_poly.pdbx_seq_one_letter_code
_entity_poly.pdbx_strand_id
1 'polypeptide(L)'
;MAMHTIPPKRKEIYKYEAPWPLYSMNWSVRPDKRFRLALGSFVEEYNNKVQIVSLDEETSEFSAKSQLPDLLATSGDYLRVWRAAEPETRLECVLNNNKNSDFCAPLTSFDWNEVDPNLIGTSSIDTTCTIWGLETGQLMGRVTNMVSGHVKTQLIAHDKEVYDIAFSRAGGGRDMFASVGADGSVRMFDLRHLEHSTIIYEDPQHTPLLRLAWNKQDPNYLATVAMDACEVIILDVRVPCTPVARLNNHRASVNGIAWAPHSSCHICTAGDDHQALIWDIQQMPRAIEDPILAYTAAEGEVNQIQWGATQPDWIAICYNKAAEILRV
;
A
#
# COMPACT_ATOMS: atom_id res chain seq x y z
N MET A 1 -40.10 27.74 23.31
CA MET A 1 -39.19 27.99 22.18
C MET A 1 -37.99 27.08 22.39
N ALA A 2 -38.04 25.85 21.87
CA ALA A 2 -36.94 24.90 22.01
C ALA A 2 -35.88 25.26 20.97
N MET A 3 -34.67 25.59 21.44
CA MET A 3 -33.52 25.79 20.56
C MET A 3 -33.17 24.44 19.93
N HIS A 4 -33.47 24.28 18.64
CA HIS A 4 -32.87 23.22 17.84
C HIS A 4 -31.37 23.53 17.72
N THR A 5 -30.56 22.90 18.56
CA THR A 5 -29.12 22.82 18.35
C THR A 5 -28.88 22.01 17.08
N ILE A 6 -28.50 22.69 16.00
CA ILE A 6 -28.01 22.06 14.78
C ILE A 6 -26.79 21.24 15.19
N PRO A 7 -26.74 19.92 14.94
CA PRO A 7 -25.55 19.14 15.26
C PRO A 7 -24.35 19.74 14.51
N PRO A 8 -23.18 19.87 15.15
CA PRO A 8 -22.01 20.44 14.50
C PRO A 8 -21.70 19.66 13.22
N LYS A 9 -21.45 20.38 12.11
CA LYS A 9 -21.12 19.77 10.82
C LYS A 9 -19.85 18.94 11.01
N ARG A 10 -19.92 17.64 10.73
CA ARG A 10 -18.78 16.73 10.85
C ARG A 10 -17.65 17.21 9.93
N LYS A 11 -16.41 17.27 10.45
CA LYS A 11 -15.25 17.66 9.66
C LYS A 11 -15.09 16.69 8.48
N GLU A 12 -14.82 17.25 7.30
CA GLU A 12 -14.57 16.50 6.06
C GLU A 12 -13.08 16.15 5.92
N ILE A 13 -12.22 16.78 6.72
CA ILE A 13 -10.77 16.57 6.78
C ILE A 13 -10.35 16.49 8.24
N TYR A 14 -9.56 15.46 8.57
CA TYR A 14 -8.89 15.35 9.87
C TYR A 14 -7.38 15.23 9.65
N LYS A 15 -6.61 15.94 10.47
CA LYS A 15 -5.15 16.00 10.38
C LYS A 15 -4.51 15.50 11.69
N TYR A 16 -3.47 14.70 11.57
CA TYR A 16 -2.54 14.35 12.64
C TYR A 16 -1.15 14.86 12.28
N GLU A 17 -0.48 15.51 13.25
CA GLU A 17 0.89 15.97 13.10
C GLU A 17 1.81 15.06 13.91
N ALA A 18 2.68 14.32 13.22
CA ALA A 18 3.65 13.44 13.85
C ALA A 18 4.87 14.22 14.37
N PRO A 19 5.61 13.70 15.36
CA PRO A 19 6.80 14.38 15.87
C PRO A 19 7.99 14.34 14.88
N TRP A 20 7.93 13.44 13.90
CA TRP A 20 8.95 13.13 12.90
C TRP A 20 8.35 13.11 11.49
N PRO A 21 9.17 13.27 10.44
CA PRO A 21 8.71 13.08 9.06
C PRO A 21 8.11 11.69 8.86
N LEU A 22 7.02 11.61 8.11
CA LEU A 22 6.32 10.39 7.76
C LEU A 22 6.83 9.87 6.41
N TYR A 23 7.21 8.60 6.39
CA TYR A 23 7.56 7.88 5.17
C TYR A 23 6.40 7.06 4.64
N SER A 24 5.73 6.35 5.56
CA SER A 24 4.71 5.38 5.20
C SER A 24 3.48 5.44 6.08
N MET A 25 2.35 5.03 5.54
CA MET A 25 1.08 4.89 6.25
C MET A 25 0.28 3.70 5.72
N ASN A 26 -0.58 3.13 6.56
CA ASN A 26 -1.62 2.22 6.09
C ASN A 26 -2.85 2.22 7.02
N TRP A 27 -4.03 1.95 6.45
CA TRP A 27 -5.27 1.80 7.19
C TRP A 27 -5.31 0.48 7.95
N SER A 28 -5.88 0.52 9.15
CA SER A 28 -6.29 -0.71 9.81
C SER A 28 -7.47 -1.33 9.06
N VAL A 29 -7.36 -2.62 8.75
CA VAL A 29 -8.43 -3.42 8.14
C VAL A 29 -9.40 -4.02 9.16
N ARG A 30 -9.28 -3.63 10.42
CA ARG A 30 -10.15 -4.13 11.50
C ARG A 30 -11.59 -3.63 11.34
N PRO A 31 -12.60 -4.51 11.39
CA PRO A 31 -14.00 -4.11 11.30
C PRO A 31 -14.55 -3.56 12.62
N ASP A 32 -13.96 -3.95 13.76
CA ASP A 32 -14.42 -3.58 15.10
C ASP A 32 -14.00 -2.16 15.53
N LYS A 33 -12.99 -1.57 14.86
CA LYS A 33 -12.48 -0.23 15.15
C LYS A 33 -12.19 0.54 13.87
N ARG A 34 -12.85 1.68 13.71
CA ARG A 34 -12.68 2.59 12.58
C ARG A 34 -11.60 3.63 12.85
N PHE A 35 -11.14 4.28 11.78
CA PHE A 35 -10.24 5.43 11.78
C PHE A 35 -8.91 5.22 12.48
N ARG A 36 -8.23 4.13 12.14
CA ARG A 36 -6.91 3.78 12.68
C ARG A 36 -5.90 3.70 11.55
N LEU A 37 -4.76 4.35 11.76
CA LEU A 37 -3.65 4.38 10.82
C LEU A 37 -2.38 3.91 11.52
N ALA A 38 -1.64 3.04 10.86
CA ALA A 38 -0.24 2.79 11.19
C ALA A 38 0.62 3.80 10.42
N LEU A 39 1.57 4.44 11.09
CA LEU A 39 2.47 5.45 10.54
C LEU A 39 3.92 5.00 10.75
N GLY A 40 4.73 5.08 9.70
CA GLY A 40 6.17 4.84 9.73
C GLY A 40 6.93 6.15 9.52
N SER A 41 7.96 6.39 10.33
CA SER A 41 8.80 7.58 10.20
C SER A 41 9.84 7.45 9.08
N PHE A 42 10.37 8.60 8.66
CA PHE A 42 11.69 8.71 8.03
C PHE A 42 12.64 9.49 8.95
N VAL A 43 13.61 8.82 9.55
CA VAL A 43 14.65 9.40 10.40
C VAL A 43 16.00 8.86 9.92
N GLU A 44 16.89 9.77 9.54
CA GLU A 44 18.21 9.43 8.97
C GLU A 44 19.12 8.66 9.95
N GLU A 45 18.97 8.88 11.26
CA GLU A 45 19.78 8.26 12.32
C GLU A 45 19.44 6.78 12.62
N TYR A 46 18.87 6.04 11.65
CA TYR A 46 18.53 4.61 11.74
C TYR A 46 17.58 4.20 12.90
N ASN A 47 16.88 5.16 13.52
CA ASN A 47 15.96 4.91 14.64
C ASN A 47 14.50 5.18 14.26
N ASN A 48 14.09 4.63 13.12
CA ASN A 48 12.74 4.81 12.61
C ASN A 48 11.69 4.30 13.60
N LYS A 49 10.59 5.03 13.70
CA LYS A 49 9.47 4.80 14.61
C LYS A 49 8.27 4.31 13.83
N VAL A 50 7.52 3.46 14.50
CA VAL A 50 6.21 3.01 14.06
C VAL A 50 5.21 3.43 15.13
N GLN A 51 4.12 4.04 14.71
CA GLN A 51 3.09 4.53 15.61
C GLN A 51 1.71 4.22 15.06
N ILE A 52 0.81 3.74 15.91
CA ILE A 52 -0.60 3.61 15.57
C ILE A 52 -1.33 4.82 16.14
N VAL A 53 -2.08 5.50 15.27
CA VAL A 53 -2.96 6.61 15.64
C VAL A 53 -4.40 6.23 15.38
N SER A 54 -5.30 6.69 16.25
CA SER A 54 -6.74 6.46 16.13
C SER A 54 -7.47 7.80 16.25
N LEU A 55 -8.40 8.08 15.33
CA LEU A 55 -9.29 9.23 15.45
C LEU A 55 -10.38 8.93 16.47
N ASP A 56 -10.51 9.80 17.45
CA ASP A 56 -11.68 9.84 18.30
C ASP A 56 -12.77 10.67 17.59
N GLU A 57 -13.88 10.01 17.22
CA GLU A 57 -14.98 10.64 16.49
C GLU A 57 -15.74 11.67 17.36
N GLU A 58 -15.70 11.56 18.70
CA GLU A 58 -16.39 12.48 19.61
C GLU A 58 -15.62 13.80 19.74
N THR A 59 -14.30 13.70 19.94
CA THR A 59 -13.42 14.87 20.07
C THR A 59 -12.93 15.41 18.73
N SER A 60 -13.04 14.62 17.65
CA SER A 60 -12.50 14.95 16.33
C SER A 60 -10.97 15.16 16.34
N GLU A 61 -10.28 14.45 17.23
CA GLU A 61 -8.83 14.52 17.42
C GLU A 61 -8.19 13.13 17.30
N PHE A 62 -6.98 13.09 16.74
CA PHE A 62 -6.19 11.87 16.69
C PHE A 62 -5.44 11.66 18.01
N SER A 63 -5.38 10.40 18.45
CA SER A 63 -4.58 9.99 19.59
C SER A 63 -3.67 8.82 19.24
N ALA A 64 -2.43 8.87 19.72
CA ALA A 64 -1.42 7.82 19.52
C ALA A 64 -1.55 6.68 20.55
N LYS A 65 -2.78 6.20 20.77
CA LYS A 65 -3.07 5.12 21.72
C LYS A 65 -3.46 3.85 20.99
N SER A 66 -2.75 2.76 21.27
CA SER A 66 -3.07 1.43 20.75
C SER A 66 -3.79 0.62 21.83
N GLN A 67 -5.10 0.78 21.89
CA GLN A 67 -5.92 0.12 22.92
C GLN A 67 -5.97 -1.41 22.77
N LEU A 68 -5.53 -1.97 21.64
CA LEU A 68 -5.68 -3.38 21.31
C LEU A 68 -4.41 -3.94 20.64
N PRO A 69 -4.16 -5.25 20.76
CA PRO A 69 -3.08 -5.89 20.04
C PRO A 69 -3.40 -5.94 18.55
N ASP A 70 -2.58 -5.30 17.73
CA ASP A 70 -2.60 -5.40 16.27
C ASP A 70 -1.33 -6.07 15.77
N LEU A 71 -1.45 -6.85 14.70
CA LEU A 71 -0.30 -7.29 13.94
C LEU A 71 0.01 -6.24 12.87
N LEU A 72 1.30 -5.91 12.76
CA LEU A 72 1.82 -4.97 11.79
C LEU A 72 3.08 -5.53 11.17
N ALA A 73 3.28 -5.30 9.88
CA ALA A 73 4.53 -5.61 9.21
C ALA A 73 5.27 -4.34 8.79
N THR A 74 6.60 -4.41 8.77
CA THR A 74 7.48 -3.37 8.24
C THR A 74 8.58 -4.01 7.40
N SER A 75 8.92 -3.39 6.26
CA SER A 75 10.08 -3.74 5.45
C SER A 75 11.27 -2.80 5.70
N GLY A 76 12.43 -3.20 5.22
CA GLY A 76 13.74 -2.58 5.37
C GLY A 76 14.78 -3.65 5.03
N ASP A 77 15.81 -3.83 5.84
CA ASP A 77 16.77 -4.94 5.64
C ASP A 77 16.12 -6.33 5.74
N TYR A 78 15.06 -6.44 6.54
CA TYR A 78 14.28 -7.65 6.75
C TYR A 78 12.81 -7.31 6.89
N LEU A 79 11.94 -8.24 6.52
CA LEU A 79 10.53 -8.15 6.85
C LEU A 79 10.36 -8.48 8.33
N ARG A 80 9.76 -7.57 9.10
CA ARG A 80 9.52 -7.73 10.52
C ARG A 80 8.02 -7.71 10.79
N VAL A 81 7.55 -8.65 11.60
CA VAL A 81 6.17 -8.67 12.09
C VAL A 81 6.20 -8.27 13.56
N TRP A 82 5.37 -7.29 13.89
CA TRP A 82 5.24 -6.69 15.21
C TRP A 82 3.85 -6.95 15.74
N ARG A 83 3.75 -7.05 17.06
CA ARG A 83 2.50 -6.93 17.80
C ARG A 83 2.49 -5.59 18.51
N ALA A 84 1.70 -4.65 18.00
CA ALA A 84 1.49 -3.37 18.63
C ALA A 84 0.37 -3.49 19.66
N ALA A 85 0.69 -3.37 20.95
CA ALA A 85 -0.26 -3.34 22.05
C ALA A 85 0.16 -2.25 23.06
N GLU A 86 -0.76 -1.78 23.88
CA GLU A 86 -0.38 -1.02 25.09
C GLU A 86 -0.02 -2.00 26.22
N PRO A 87 1.09 -1.77 26.96
CA PRO A 87 1.97 -0.60 26.93
C PRO A 87 3.14 -0.66 25.93
N GLU A 88 3.43 -1.82 25.33
CA GLU A 88 4.63 -2.01 24.52
C GLU A 88 4.34 -2.69 23.17
N THR A 89 4.98 -2.18 22.11
CA THR A 89 5.05 -2.85 20.82
C THR A 89 6.18 -3.88 20.84
N ARG A 90 5.85 -5.13 20.55
CA ARG A 90 6.77 -6.26 20.60
C ARG A 90 7.09 -6.76 19.20
N LEU A 91 8.37 -7.04 18.94
CA LEU A 91 8.78 -7.80 17.76
C LEU A 91 8.37 -9.27 17.91
N GLU A 92 7.55 -9.78 16.99
CA GLU A 92 7.08 -11.17 16.98
C GLU A 92 7.99 -12.06 16.14
N CYS A 93 8.31 -11.61 14.92
CA CYS A 93 9.08 -12.39 13.97
C CYS A 93 9.96 -11.50 13.09
N VAL A 94 11.17 -11.97 12.80
CA VAL A 94 12.01 -11.44 11.71
C VAL A 94 12.04 -12.50 10.62
N LEU A 95 11.56 -12.14 9.44
CA LEU A 95 11.53 -12.99 8.27
C LEU A 95 12.77 -12.69 7.45
N ASN A 96 13.71 -13.62 7.51
CA ASN A 96 14.99 -13.54 6.83
C ASN A 96 15.24 -14.87 6.10
N ASN A 97 15.61 -14.74 4.84
CA ASN A 97 15.90 -15.87 3.96
C ASN A 97 17.35 -16.36 4.13
N ASN A 98 18.25 -15.48 4.58
CA ASN A 98 19.65 -15.78 4.71
C ASN A 98 20.04 -16.07 6.17
N LYS A 99 20.19 -17.36 6.50
CA LYS A 99 20.63 -17.81 7.84
C LYS A 99 22.15 -17.85 8.01
N ASN A 100 22.92 -17.66 6.93
CA ASN A 100 24.35 -17.97 6.89
C ASN A 100 25.26 -16.77 6.59
N SER A 101 24.73 -15.61 6.19
CA SER A 101 25.51 -14.38 6.12
C SER A 101 24.79 -13.19 6.74
N ASP A 102 25.57 -12.26 7.30
CA ASP A 102 25.08 -11.03 7.93
C ASP A 102 24.51 -10.01 6.92
N PHE A 103 24.63 -10.28 5.61
CA PHE A 103 24.14 -9.40 4.55
C PHE A 103 22.95 -10.04 3.81
N CYS A 104 21.83 -9.32 3.78
CA CYS A 104 20.66 -9.60 2.95
C CYS A 104 20.38 -8.35 2.12
N ALA A 105 19.97 -8.51 0.87
CA ALA A 105 19.58 -7.37 0.05
C ALA A 105 18.31 -6.73 0.66
N PRO A 106 18.29 -5.39 0.81
CA PRO A 106 17.16 -4.70 1.41
C PRO A 106 15.88 -4.90 0.59
N LEU A 107 14.78 -5.01 1.31
CA LEU A 107 13.45 -5.12 0.74
C LEU A 107 12.97 -3.74 0.29
N THR A 108 12.44 -3.66 -0.91
CA THR A 108 11.95 -2.42 -1.53
C THR A 108 10.47 -2.18 -1.26
N SER A 109 9.68 -3.25 -1.15
CA SER A 109 8.25 -3.20 -0.85
C SER A 109 7.77 -4.55 -0.29
N PHE A 110 6.55 -4.55 0.23
CA PHE A 110 5.83 -5.76 0.58
C PHE A 110 4.32 -5.55 0.47
N ASP A 111 3.59 -6.62 0.23
CA ASP A 111 2.13 -6.62 0.26
C ASP A 111 1.61 -7.81 1.07
N TRP A 112 0.55 -7.57 1.82
CA TRP A 112 -0.11 -8.58 2.63
C TRP A 112 -1.32 -9.10 1.85
N ASN A 113 -1.40 -10.41 1.65
CA ASN A 113 -2.50 -10.98 0.91
C ASN A 113 -3.83 -10.75 1.65
N GLU A 114 -4.76 -10.04 1.01
CA GLU A 114 -6.04 -9.65 1.60
C GLU A 114 -7.01 -10.84 1.77
N VAL A 115 -6.82 -11.92 1.02
CA VAL A 115 -7.70 -13.12 1.06
C VAL A 115 -7.14 -14.20 1.99
N ASP A 116 -5.83 -14.42 1.97
CA ASP A 116 -5.12 -15.32 2.89
C ASP A 116 -4.11 -14.53 3.72
N PRO A 117 -4.51 -13.97 4.88
CA PRO A 117 -3.64 -13.16 5.74
C PRO A 117 -2.44 -13.91 6.34
N ASN A 118 -2.27 -15.20 6.02
CA ASN A 118 -1.04 -15.91 6.34
C ASN A 118 0.04 -15.73 5.26
N LEU A 119 -0.23 -14.99 4.18
CA LEU A 119 0.73 -14.75 3.11
C LEU A 119 1.17 -13.29 3.04
N ILE A 120 2.48 -13.07 3.01
CA ILE A 120 3.10 -11.78 2.70
C ILE A 120 4.06 -11.98 1.54
N GLY A 121 4.02 -11.08 0.55
CA GLY A 121 4.98 -11.02 -0.55
C GLY A 121 5.93 -9.86 -0.33
N THR A 122 7.21 -10.03 -0.61
CA THR A 122 8.24 -8.99 -0.51
C THR A 122 9.04 -8.90 -1.80
N SER A 123 9.36 -7.69 -2.24
CA SER A 123 10.28 -7.41 -3.35
C SER A 123 11.63 -6.93 -2.82
N SER A 124 12.70 -7.16 -3.59
CA SER A 124 14.07 -6.86 -3.18
C SER A 124 14.89 -6.32 -4.35
N ILE A 125 15.96 -5.57 -4.02
CA ILE A 125 16.94 -5.11 -5.01
C ILE A 125 17.77 -6.27 -5.61
N ASP A 126 17.76 -7.46 -4.99
CA ASP A 126 18.46 -8.63 -5.52
C ASP A 126 17.71 -9.35 -6.66
N THR A 127 16.77 -8.67 -7.32
CA THR A 127 15.91 -9.17 -8.41
C THR A 127 14.83 -10.16 -7.99
N THR A 128 14.73 -10.51 -6.69
CA THR A 128 13.81 -11.55 -6.23
C THR A 128 12.51 -11.02 -5.64
N CYS A 129 11.45 -11.82 -5.79
CA CYS A 129 10.27 -11.75 -4.95
C CYS A 129 10.26 -12.97 -4.02
N THR A 130 9.98 -12.75 -2.74
CA THR A 130 9.84 -13.81 -1.74
C THR A 130 8.42 -13.82 -1.18
N ILE A 131 7.80 -14.99 -1.13
CA ILE A 131 6.50 -15.20 -0.52
C ILE A 131 6.71 -15.93 0.80
N TRP A 132 6.17 -15.34 1.86
CA TRP A 132 6.29 -15.81 3.23
C TRP A 132 4.97 -16.44 3.67
N GLY A 133 5.06 -17.59 4.31
CA GLY A 133 3.96 -18.18 5.08
C GLY A 133 4.08 -17.78 6.54
N LEU A 134 3.02 -17.19 7.10
CA LEU A 134 2.89 -16.86 8.51
C LEU A 134 2.05 -17.92 9.22
N GLU A 135 2.45 -18.24 10.44
CA GLU A 135 1.71 -19.08 11.35
C GLU A 135 1.43 -18.25 12.60
N THR A 136 0.22 -17.70 12.67
CA THR A 136 -0.27 -17.08 13.90
C THR A 136 -0.76 -18.21 14.82
N GLY A 137 -0.02 -18.50 15.89
CA GLY A 137 -0.29 -19.64 16.80
C GLY A 137 -1.60 -19.58 17.59
N GLN A 138 -2.76 -19.53 16.93
CA GLN A 138 -4.08 -19.58 17.53
C GLN A 138 -4.78 -20.88 17.13
N LEU A 139 -4.47 -21.99 17.80
CA LEU A 139 -5.36 -23.14 18.06
C LEU A 139 -4.52 -24.26 18.68
N MET A 140 -5.04 -24.89 19.74
CA MET A 140 -4.47 -26.01 20.53
C MET A 140 -3.62 -25.63 21.76
N GLY A 141 -4.27 -25.14 22.82
CA GLY A 141 -3.99 -25.56 24.22
C GLY A 141 -2.63 -25.26 24.87
N ARG A 142 -1.65 -24.69 24.15
CA ARG A 142 -0.39 -24.18 24.71
C ARG A 142 -0.18 -22.75 24.22
N VAL A 143 -0.25 -21.82 25.16
CA VAL A 143 -0.12 -20.38 24.93
C VAL A 143 1.32 -20.04 24.61
N THR A 144 1.68 -20.06 23.32
CA THR A 144 2.73 -19.19 22.81
C THR A 144 2.07 -18.25 21.82
N ASN A 145 1.75 -17.03 22.25
CA ASN A 145 1.27 -15.93 21.39
C ASN A 145 2.34 -15.45 20.40
N MET A 146 3.12 -16.37 19.82
CA MET A 146 4.22 -16.10 18.91
C MET A 146 3.72 -16.24 17.47
N VAL A 147 4.07 -15.26 16.64
CA VAL A 147 3.98 -15.41 15.18
C VAL A 147 5.31 -15.97 14.69
N SER A 148 5.27 -17.07 13.95
CA SER A 148 6.42 -17.53 13.17
C SER A 148 6.12 -17.37 11.68
N GLY A 149 7.16 -17.30 10.87
CA GLY A 149 6.99 -17.47 9.44
C GLY A 149 8.17 -18.16 8.78
N HIS A 150 7.90 -18.64 7.58
CA HIS A 150 8.83 -19.41 6.78
C HIS A 150 8.78 -18.92 5.33
N VAL A 151 9.86 -19.13 4.58
CA VAL A 151 9.86 -18.91 3.14
C VAL A 151 8.97 -19.98 2.52
N LYS A 152 7.85 -19.57 1.92
CA LYS A 152 6.99 -20.47 1.13
C LYS A 152 7.59 -20.69 -0.25
N THR A 153 8.05 -19.60 -0.88
CA THR A 153 8.78 -19.66 -2.15
C THR A 153 9.59 -18.38 -2.34
N GLN A 154 10.65 -18.48 -3.13
CA GLN A 154 11.42 -17.34 -3.63
C GLN A 154 11.69 -17.57 -5.10
N LEU A 155 11.56 -16.51 -5.89
CA LEU A 155 11.82 -16.55 -7.32
C LEU A 155 12.55 -15.29 -7.79
N ILE A 156 13.33 -15.44 -8.86
CA ILE A 156 13.86 -14.32 -9.64
C ILE A 156 12.68 -13.75 -10.42
N ALA A 157 12.22 -12.56 -10.06
CA ALA A 157 11.03 -11.96 -10.66
C ALA A 157 11.39 -11.14 -11.90
N HIS A 158 12.48 -10.37 -11.81
CA HIS A 158 12.94 -9.45 -12.85
C HIS A 158 14.41 -9.68 -13.18
N ASP A 159 14.89 -9.06 -14.26
CA ASP A 159 16.32 -9.12 -14.64
C ASP A 159 17.16 -8.03 -13.95
N LYS A 160 16.50 -7.14 -13.20
CA LYS A 160 17.05 -6.05 -12.39
C LYS A 160 16.27 -5.91 -11.08
N GLU A 161 16.59 -4.88 -10.28
CA GLU A 161 15.94 -4.59 -8.99
C GLU A 161 14.41 -4.61 -9.11
N VAL A 162 13.73 -5.23 -8.14
CA VAL A 162 12.27 -5.20 -8.04
C VAL A 162 11.89 -4.06 -7.10
N TYR A 163 10.97 -3.18 -7.50
CA TYR A 163 10.60 -2.00 -6.70
C TYR A 163 9.26 -2.14 -5.99
N ASP A 164 8.33 -2.91 -6.53
CA ASP A 164 7.03 -3.12 -5.90
C ASP A 164 6.44 -4.50 -6.19
N ILE A 165 5.56 -4.96 -5.30
CA ILE A 165 4.83 -6.22 -5.38
C ILE A 165 3.42 -6.00 -4.85
N ALA A 166 2.40 -6.54 -5.53
CA ALA A 166 1.06 -6.58 -4.98
C ALA A 166 0.29 -7.84 -5.38
N PHE A 167 -0.41 -8.43 -4.42
CA PHE A 167 -1.31 -9.55 -4.65
C PHE A 167 -2.54 -9.10 -5.44
N SER A 168 -2.90 -9.90 -6.43
CA SER A 168 -4.14 -9.75 -7.18
C SER A 168 -5.25 -10.50 -6.48
N ARG A 169 -6.49 -9.99 -6.54
CA ARG A 169 -7.70 -10.73 -6.17
C ARG A 169 -8.18 -11.69 -7.27
N ALA A 170 -7.53 -11.70 -8.44
CA ALA A 170 -7.87 -12.62 -9.53
C ALA A 170 -7.72 -14.09 -9.09
N GLY A 171 -8.51 -14.98 -9.68
CA GLY A 171 -8.40 -16.43 -9.44
C GLY A 171 -8.62 -16.85 -7.98
N GLY A 172 -9.39 -16.09 -7.21
CA GLY A 172 -9.64 -16.34 -5.79
C GLY A 172 -8.66 -15.60 -4.85
N GLY A 173 -7.72 -14.84 -5.39
CA GLY A 173 -6.91 -13.86 -4.66
C GLY A 173 -5.77 -14.39 -3.81
N ARG A 174 -5.60 -15.71 -3.75
CA ARG A 174 -4.59 -16.37 -2.91
C ARG A 174 -3.26 -16.59 -3.62
N ASP A 175 -3.33 -16.83 -4.93
CA ASP A 175 -2.21 -17.43 -5.68
C ASP A 175 -1.64 -16.51 -6.75
N MET A 176 -2.19 -15.32 -6.99
CA MET A 176 -1.68 -14.43 -8.04
C MET A 176 -1.15 -13.11 -7.48
N PHE A 177 -0.02 -12.67 -8.00
CA PHE A 177 0.58 -11.38 -7.69
C PHE A 177 1.27 -10.80 -8.92
N ALA A 178 1.51 -9.49 -8.90
CA ALA A 178 2.35 -8.81 -9.89
C ALA A 178 3.50 -8.09 -9.19
N SER A 179 4.56 -7.86 -9.95
CA SER A 179 5.71 -7.05 -9.54
C SER A 179 6.14 -6.10 -10.66
N VAL A 180 6.84 -5.04 -10.26
CA VAL A 180 7.49 -4.07 -11.16
C VAL A 180 8.93 -3.86 -10.77
N GLY A 181 9.77 -3.48 -11.73
CA GLY A 181 11.20 -3.32 -11.48
C GLY A 181 11.92 -2.32 -12.39
N ALA A 182 13.23 -2.24 -12.16
CA ALA A 182 14.18 -1.39 -12.89
C ALA A 182 14.40 -1.83 -14.35
N ASP A 183 13.89 -2.99 -14.74
CA ASP A 183 13.84 -3.43 -16.13
C ASP A 183 12.69 -2.79 -16.93
N GLY A 184 11.84 -1.99 -16.27
CA GLY A 184 10.74 -1.27 -16.90
C GLY A 184 9.54 -2.16 -17.23
N SER A 185 9.44 -3.34 -16.62
CA SER A 185 8.36 -4.29 -16.89
C SER A 185 7.40 -4.48 -15.71
N VAL A 186 6.16 -4.83 -16.03
CA VAL A 186 5.17 -5.39 -15.10
C VAL A 186 5.06 -6.88 -15.40
N ARG A 187 5.34 -7.72 -14.40
CA ARG A 187 5.27 -9.18 -14.54
C ARG A 187 4.24 -9.75 -13.57
N MET A 188 3.49 -10.75 -14.02
CA MET A 188 2.46 -11.44 -13.25
C MET A 188 2.86 -12.90 -13.04
N PHE A 189 2.59 -13.41 -11.84
CA PHE A 189 2.99 -14.74 -11.38
C PHE A 189 1.80 -15.47 -10.75
N ASP A 190 1.71 -16.78 -11.01
CA ASP A 190 0.79 -17.69 -10.32
C ASP A 190 1.62 -18.63 -9.42
N LEU A 191 1.39 -18.57 -8.11
CA LEU A 191 2.06 -19.39 -7.08
C LEU A 191 1.89 -20.90 -7.30
N ARG A 192 0.91 -21.32 -8.10
CA ARG A 192 0.69 -22.72 -8.47
C ARG A 192 1.55 -23.14 -9.66
N HIS A 193 2.02 -22.18 -10.47
CA HIS A 193 2.74 -22.40 -11.73
C HIS A 193 3.94 -21.44 -11.87
N LEU A 194 4.84 -21.46 -10.90
CA LEU A 194 5.99 -20.55 -10.82
C LEU A 194 7.03 -20.69 -11.94
N GLU A 195 6.93 -21.74 -12.75
CA GLU A 195 7.78 -21.94 -13.93
C GLU A 195 7.46 -20.96 -15.06
N HIS A 196 6.30 -20.29 -15.00
CA HIS A 196 5.85 -19.34 -16.01
C HIS A 196 5.45 -18.02 -15.36
N SER A 197 6.13 -16.94 -15.75
CA SER A 197 5.67 -15.57 -15.53
C SER A 197 5.06 -15.03 -16.82
N THR A 198 4.14 -14.08 -16.68
CA THR A 198 3.57 -13.35 -17.83
C THR A 198 4.01 -11.91 -17.77
N ILE A 199 4.66 -11.42 -18.83
CA ILE A 199 4.96 -9.99 -18.98
C ILE A 199 3.66 -9.30 -19.41
N ILE A 200 3.12 -8.45 -18.55
CA ILE A 200 1.86 -7.72 -18.77
C ILE A 200 2.11 -6.41 -19.50
N TYR A 201 3.22 -5.75 -19.20
CA TYR A 201 3.62 -4.50 -19.82
C TYR A 201 5.13 -4.36 -19.76
N GLU A 202 5.70 -3.68 -20.75
CA GLU A 202 7.08 -3.26 -20.77
C GLU A 202 7.11 -1.84 -21.32
N ASP A 203 7.78 -0.94 -20.60
CA ASP A 203 7.93 0.43 -21.03
C ASP A 203 8.79 0.49 -22.31
N PRO A 204 8.37 1.18 -23.38
CA PRO A 204 9.13 1.23 -24.63
C PRO A 204 10.55 1.81 -24.50
N GLN A 205 10.79 2.64 -23.47
CA GLN A 205 12.10 3.22 -23.18
C GLN A 205 12.85 2.43 -22.10
N HIS A 206 12.27 1.34 -21.59
CA HIS A 206 12.73 0.60 -20.42
C HIS A 206 12.94 1.50 -19.20
N THR A 207 12.10 2.54 -19.06
CA THR A 207 12.11 3.40 -17.88
C THR A 207 11.67 2.57 -16.67
N PRO A 208 12.40 2.61 -15.54
CA PRO A 208 12.02 1.87 -14.35
C PRO A 208 10.58 2.11 -13.91
N LEU A 209 9.87 1.04 -13.54
CA LEU A 209 8.51 1.13 -12.99
C LEU A 209 8.58 1.00 -11.46
N LEU A 210 8.00 1.96 -10.74
CA LEU A 210 8.23 2.14 -9.30
C LEU A 210 7.11 1.63 -8.39
N ARG A 211 5.86 1.66 -8.88
CA ARG A 211 4.66 1.34 -8.09
C ARG A 211 3.64 0.60 -8.92
N LEU A 212 2.92 -0.33 -8.30
CA LEU A 212 1.77 -0.98 -8.91
C LEU A 212 0.60 -1.08 -7.93
N ALA A 213 -0.63 -0.95 -8.43
CA ALA A 213 -1.82 -1.09 -7.60
C ALA A 213 -2.94 -1.78 -8.37
N TRP A 214 -3.52 -2.81 -7.78
CA TRP A 214 -4.67 -3.54 -8.33
C TRP A 214 -5.98 -2.84 -8.05
N ASN A 215 -6.86 -2.86 -9.04
CA ASN A 215 -8.25 -2.51 -8.84
C ASN A 215 -8.93 -3.51 -7.89
N LYS A 216 -9.57 -2.99 -6.85
CA LYS A 216 -10.12 -3.79 -5.74
C LYS A 216 -11.45 -4.45 -6.07
N GLN A 217 -12.13 -3.99 -7.12
CA GLN A 217 -13.44 -4.49 -7.58
C GLN A 217 -13.35 -5.27 -8.89
N ASP A 218 -12.48 -4.87 -9.82
CA ASP A 218 -12.22 -5.60 -11.07
C ASP A 218 -10.75 -6.01 -11.16
N PRO A 219 -10.40 -7.27 -10.90
CA PRO A 219 -9.01 -7.71 -10.85
C PRO A 219 -8.35 -7.83 -12.23
N ASN A 220 -9.06 -7.48 -13.31
CA ASN A 220 -8.44 -7.38 -14.64
C ASN A 220 -7.63 -6.10 -14.82
N TYR A 221 -7.88 -5.07 -14.01
CA TYR A 221 -7.21 -3.78 -14.13
C TYR A 221 -6.12 -3.58 -13.07
N LEU A 222 -4.98 -3.09 -13.55
CA LEU A 222 -3.82 -2.73 -12.74
C LEU A 222 -3.34 -1.34 -13.17
N ALA A 223 -2.89 -0.54 -12.21
CA ALA A 223 -2.22 0.73 -12.48
C ALA A 223 -0.73 0.62 -12.16
N THR A 224 0.12 1.31 -12.91
CA THR A 224 1.57 1.41 -12.67
C THR A 224 2.08 2.82 -12.97
N VAL A 225 3.21 3.18 -12.37
CA VAL A 225 3.90 4.47 -12.57
C VAL A 225 5.38 4.24 -12.87
N ALA A 226 5.88 4.94 -13.89
CA ALA A 226 7.30 4.98 -14.24
C ALA A 226 8.05 6.04 -13.42
N MET A 227 9.37 5.88 -13.29
CA MET A 227 10.24 6.83 -12.61
C MET A 227 10.15 8.22 -13.26
N ASP A 228 10.02 9.25 -12.42
CA ASP A 228 9.87 10.66 -12.79
C ASP A 228 8.67 10.97 -13.71
N ALA A 229 7.72 10.04 -13.83
CA ALA A 229 6.55 10.22 -14.68
C ALA A 229 5.48 11.06 -13.97
N CYS A 230 4.92 12.02 -14.71
CA CYS A 230 3.72 12.76 -14.31
C CYS A 230 2.42 12.06 -14.71
N GLU A 231 2.50 10.83 -15.21
CA GLU A 231 1.34 10.06 -15.68
C GLU A 231 1.25 8.68 -15.02
N VAL A 232 0.02 8.20 -14.86
CA VAL A 232 -0.30 6.84 -14.40
C VAL A 232 -0.78 6.01 -15.57
N ILE A 233 -0.24 4.81 -15.72
CA ILE A 233 -0.58 3.88 -16.80
C ILE A 233 -1.59 2.87 -16.27
N ILE A 234 -2.73 2.74 -16.95
CA ILE A 234 -3.74 1.72 -16.65
C ILE A 234 -3.60 0.56 -17.64
N LEU A 235 -3.53 -0.64 -17.11
CA LEU A 235 -3.30 -1.89 -17.84
C LEU A 235 -4.51 -2.82 -17.67
N ASP A 236 -4.85 -3.55 -18.73
CA ASP A 236 -5.77 -4.71 -18.66
C ASP A 236 -4.94 -5.98 -18.83
N VAL A 237 -4.90 -6.84 -17.81
CA VAL A 237 -4.06 -8.04 -17.82
C VAL A 237 -4.48 -9.08 -18.86
N ARG A 238 -5.69 -8.94 -19.42
CA ARG A 238 -6.20 -9.79 -20.52
C ARG A 238 -5.67 -9.35 -21.87
N VAL A 239 -5.16 -8.12 -21.97
CA VAL A 239 -4.61 -7.52 -23.20
C VAL A 239 -3.19 -7.04 -22.91
N PRO A 240 -2.22 -7.97 -22.80
CA PRO A 240 -0.85 -7.63 -22.45
C PRO A 240 -0.20 -6.69 -23.48
N CYS A 241 0.86 -6.02 -23.03
CA CYS A 241 1.70 -5.06 -23.74
C CYS A 241 1.02 -3.75 -24.16
N THR A 242 -0.30 -3.61 -24.06
CA THR A 242 -1.02 -2.41 -24.50
C THR A 242 -1.72 -1.73 -23.32
N PRO A 243 -1.35 -0.48 -22.97
CA PRO A 243 -2.09 0.26 -21.95
C PRO A 243 -3.48 0.65 -22.44
N VAL A 244 -4.48 0.54 -21.57
CA VAL A 244 -5.88 0.90 -21.89
C VAL A 244 -6.19 2.37 -21.63
N ALA A 245 -5.43 3.02 -20.74
CA ALA A 245 -5.50 4.45 -20.49
C ALA A 245 -4.19 4.98 -19.90
N ARG A 246 -3.98 6.30 -20.04
CA ARG A 246 -2.95 7.07 -19.34
C ARG A 246 -3.62 8.26 -18.66
N LEU A 247 -3.40 8.43 -17.37
CA LEU A 247 -3.95 9.52 -16.57
C LEU A 247 -2.87 10.60 -16.44
N ASN A 248 -3.06 11.73 -17.12
CA ASN A 248 -2.04 12.77 -17.26
C ASN A 248 -2.61 14.15 -16.93
N ASN A 249 -2.40 14.59 -15.69
CA ASN A 249 -2.79 15.93 -15.22
C ASN A 249 -1.87 16.41 -14.08
N HIS A 250 -1.11 15.50 -13.45
CA HIS A 250 -0.06 15.87 -12.50
C HIS A 250 1.02 16.75 -13.17
N ARG A 251 1.60 17.66 -12.39
CA ARG A 251 2.63 18.61 -12.83
C ARG A 251 4.04 18.25 -12.38
N ALA A 252 4.16 17.18 -11.61
CA ALA A 252 5.41 16.61 -11.14
C ALA A 252 5.23 15.09 -10.97
N SER A 253 6.28 14.41 -10.51
CA SER A 253 6.32 12.94 -10.39
C SER A 253 5.19 12.39 -9.53
N VAL A 254 4.57 11.30 -9.98
CA VAL A 254 3.55 10.59 -9.21
C VAL A 254 4.23 9.61 -8.24
N ASN A 255 3.84 9.67 -6.97
CA ASN A 255 4.41 8.85 -5.89
C ASN A 255 3.47 7.75 -5.40
N GLY A 256 2.16 7.97 -5.51
CA GLY A 256 1.15 7.14 -4.88
C GLY A 256 -0.03 6.83 -5.80
N ILE A 257 -0.53 5.59 -5.70
CA ILE A 257 -1.71 5.11 -6.43
C ILE A 257 -2.57 4.28 -5.46
N ALA A 258 -3.87 4.56 -5.41
CA ALA A 258 -4.82 3.79 -4.62
C ALA A 258 -6.16 3.65 -5.35
N TRP A 259 -6.56 2.41 -5.61
CA TRP A 259 -7.88 2.12 -6.18
C TRP A 259 -8.97 2.18 -5.12
N ALA A 260 -10.15 2.67 -5.49
CA ALA A 260 -11.29 2.72 -4.60
C ALA A 260 -11.77 1.29 -4.26
N PRO A 261 -12.02 0.99 -2.97
CA PRO A 261 -12.51 -0.32 -2.56
C PRO A 261 -13.99 -0.52 -2.87
N HIS A 262 -14.74 0.54 -3.21
CA HIS A 262 -16.18 0.48 -3.45
C HIS A 262 -16.57 0.70 -4.93
N SER A 263 -15.62 1.03 -5.80
CA SER A 263 -15.86 1.35 -7.21
C SER A 263 -14.77 0.74 -8.08
N SER A 264 -15.18 0.08 -9.17
CA SER A 264 -14.25 -0.42 -10.19
C SER A 264 -13.73 0.69 -11.11
N CYS A 265 -14.29 1.89 -11.04
CA CYS A 265 -13.98 3.00 -11.95
C CYS A 265 -13.23 4.14 -11.26
N HIS A 266 -13.04 4.10 -9.94
CA HIS A 266 -12.38 5.18 -9.21
C HIS A 266 -10.97 4.79 -8.78
N ILE A 267 -10.03 5.69 -9.06
CA ILE A 267 -8.64 5.58 -8.66
C ILE A 267 -8.17 6.94 -8.16
N CYS A 268 -7.36 6.96 -7.11
CA CYS A 268 -6.71 8.15 -6.62
C CYS A 268 -5.19 8.08 -6.85
N THR A 269 -4.61 9.19 -7.29
CA THR A 269 -3.18 9.34 -7.56
C THR A 269 -2.66 10.54 -6.80
N ALA A 270 -1.40 10.51 -6.36
CA ALA A 270 -0.79 11.61 -5.65
C ALA A 270 0.70 11.77 -5.98
N GLY A 271 1.24 12.98 -5.91
CA GLY A 271 2.60 13.26 -6.34
C GLY A 271 3.26 14.50 -5.74
N ASP A 272 4.39 14.86 -6.34
CA ASP A 272 5.27 15.96 -5.92
C ASP A 272 4.67 17.35 -6.20
N ASP A 273 3.57 17.42 -6.95
CA ASP A 273 2.83 18.66 -7.19
C ASP A 273 1.91 19.04 -6.02
N HIS A 274 2.02 18.32 -4.90
CA HIS A 274 1.21 18.43 -3.70
C HIS A 274 -0.27 18.05 -3.95
N GLN A 275 -0.59 17.44 -5.09
CA GLN A 275 -1.97 17.11 -5.44
C GLN A 275 -2.29 15.65 -5.16
N ALA A 276 -3.52 15.40 -4.72
CA ALA A 276 -4.18 14.11 -4.78
C ALA A 276 -5.37 14.24 -5.74
N LEU A 277 -5.36 13.47 -6.82
CA LEU A 277 -6.35 13.52 -7.90
C LEU A 277 -7.20 12.25 -7.87
N ILE A 278 -8.52 12.38 -7.95
CA ILE A 278 -9.44 11.25 -8.12
C ILE A 278 -9.93 11.23 -9.55
N TRP A 279 -9.85 10.07 -10.18
CA TRP A 279 -10.19 9.85 -11.58
C TRP A 279 -11.39 8.93 -11.68
N ASP A 280 -12.26 9.20 -12.66
CA ASP A 280 -13.27 8.25 -13.11
C ASP A 280 -12.85 7.67 -14.46
N ILE A 281 -12.59 6.36 -14.47
CA ILE A 281 -12.14 5.63 -15.64
C ILE A 281 -13.28 4.88 -16.36
N GLN A 282 -14.54 5.13 -16.01
CA GLN A 282 -15.70 4.46 -16.62
C GLN A 282 -15.74 4.60 -18.14
N GLN A 283 -15.21 5.69 -18.70
CA GLN A 283 -15.24 5.96 -20.13
C GLN A 283 -14.13 5.27 -20.93
N MET A 284 -13.24 4.50 -20.29
CA MET A 284 -12.20 3.75 -21.00
C MET A 284 -12.78 2.86 -22.12
N PRO A 285 -12.11 2.77 -23.29
CA PRO A 285 -10.76 3.28 -23.60
C PRO A 285 -10.75 4.72 -24.12
N ARG A 286 -11.86 5.49 -24.00
CA ARG A 286 -11.83 6.92 -24.32
C ARG A 286 -10.84 7.62 -23.40
N ALA A 287 -10.12 8.61 -23.94
CA ALA A 287 -9.20 9.42 -23.16
C ALA A 287 -9.93 10.08 -21.97
N ILE A 288 -9.28 10.05 -20.82
CA ILE A 288 -9.72 10.67 -19.57
C ILE A 288 -8.91 11.96 -19.45
N GLU A 289 -9.54 13.09 -19.70
CA GLU A 289 -8.85 14.39 -19.80
C GLU A 289 -8.61 15.02 -18.43
N ASP A 290 -9.60 14.93 -17.54
CA ASP A 290 -9.57 15.61 -16.25
C ASP A 290 -9.96 14.67 -15.09
N PRO A 291 -9.35 14.84 -13.91
CA PRO A 291 -9.81 14.20 -12.69
C PRO A 291 -11.18 14.75 -12.27
N ILE A 292 -11.98 13.93 -11.61
CA ILE A 292 -13.30 14.32 -11.07
C ILE A 292 -13.19 15.10 -9.76
N LEU A 293 -12.08 14.93 -9.03
CA LEU A 293 -11.79 15.67 -7.81
C LEU A 293 -10.29 15.90 -7.68
N ALA A 294 -9.90 17.07 -7.18
CA ALA A 294 -8.51 17.41 -6.90
C ALA A 294 -8.41 18.01 -5.50
N TYR A 295 -7.50 17.47 -4.71
CA TYR A 295 -7.11 18.00 -3.41
C TYR A 295 -5.67 18.47 -3.47
N THR A 296 -5.35 19.60 -2.82
CA THR A 296 -3.99 20.12 -2.70
C THR A 296 -3.59 20.09 -1.24
N ALA A 297 -2.57 19.29 -0.91
CA ALA A 297 -1.97 19.24 0.42
C ALA A 297 -1.38 20.61 0.78
N ALA A 298 -1.56 21.01 2.04
CA ALA A 298 -1.23 22.37 2.46
C ALA A 298 0.27 22.69 2.35
N GLU A 299 1.13 21.72 2.68
CA GLU A 299 2.56 21.97 2.91
C GLU A 299 3.41 20.75 2.56
N GLY A 300 3.51 20.39 1.28
CA GLY A 300 4.51 19.43 0.79
C GLY A 300 4.00 18.39 -0.20
N GLU A 301 4.95 17.62 -0.70
CA GLU A 301 4.78 16.52 -1.64
C GLU A 301 4.02 15.37 -0.99
N VAL A 302 3.05 14.80 -1.70
CA VAL A 302 2.29 13.67 -1.18
C VAL A 302 3.06 12.39 -1.46
N ASN A 303 3.62 11.80 -0.41
CA ASN A 303 4.53 10.65 -0.50
C ASN A 303 3.79 9.32 -0.61
N GLN A 304 2.68 9.18 0.09
CA GLN A 304 1.85 7.98 0.04
C GLN A 304 0.38 8.34 0.12
N ILE A 305 -0.43 7.52 -0.54
CA ILE A 305 -1.89 7.57 -0.52
C ILE A 305 -2.44 6.17 -0.28
N GLN A 306 -3.50 6.07 0.52
CA GLN A 306 -4.21 4.82 0.78
C GLN A 306 -5.70 5.06 0.92
N TRP A 307 -6.51 4.24 0.24
CA TRP A 307 -7.96 4.25 0.40
C TRP A 307 -8.38 3.36 1.56
N GLY A 308 -9.30 3.83 2.41
CA GLY A 308 -9.80 3.06 3.55
C GLY A 308 -10.59 1.83 3.13
N ALA A 309 -10.04 0.63 3.28
CA ALA A 309 -10.72 -0.62 2.92
C ALA A 309 -12.03 -0.85 3.72
N THR A 310 -12.04 -0.53 5.01
CA THR A 310 -13.23 -0.61 5.87
C THR A 310 -14.01 0.71 5.97
N GLN A 311 -13.47 1.79 5.40
CA GLN A 311 -14.03 3.14 5.38
C GLN A 311 -13.95 3.70 3.94
N PRO A 312 -14.79 3.19 3.03
CA PRO A 312 -14.66 3.45 1.59
C PRO A 312 -14.89 4.90 1.18
N ASP A 313 -15.43 5.76 2.05
CA ASP A 313 -15.60 7.19 1.81
C ASP A 313 -14.34 8.01 2.20
N TRP A 314 -13.26 7.35 2.63
CA TRP A 314 -12.09 8.01 3.19
C TRP A 314 -10.80 7.60 2.47
N ILE A 315 -10.02 8.61 2.13
CA ILE A 315 -8.64 8.48 1.67
C ILE A 315 -7.73 9.01 2.75
N ALA A 316 -6.56 8.41 2.90
CA ALA A 316 -5.49 8.95 3.71
C ALA A 316 -4.29 9.30 2.85
N ILE A 317 -3.68 10.44 3.17
CA ILE A 317 -2.45 10.92 2.54
C ILE A 317 -1.41 11.23 3.62
N CYS A 318 -0.14 11.09 3.29
CA CYS A 318 0.96 11.57 4.11
C CYS A 318 1.89 12.48 3.32
N TYR A 319 2.33 13.55 3.99
CA TYR A 319 3.28 14.52 3.46
C TYR A 319 4.01 15.17 4.63
N ASN A 320 5.31 15.41 4.51
CA ASN A 320 6.14 15.94 5.59
C ASN A 320 5.92 15.21 6.93
N LYS A 321 5.34 15.88 7.93
CA LYS A 321 5.01 15.31 9.25
C LYS A 321 3.50 15.06 9.43
N ALA A 322 2.70 15.36 8.42
CA ALA A 322 1.25 15.32 8.48
C ALA A 322 0.71 14.01 7.89
N ALA A 323 -0.24 13.41 8.60
CA ALA A 323 -1.16 12.43 8.06
C ALA A 323 -2.56 13.05 8.03
N GLU A 324 -3.16 13.12 6.85
CA GLU A 324 -4.52 13.62 6.68
C GLU A 324 -5.44 12.52 6.20
N ILE A 325 -6.67 12.51 6.71
CA ILE A 325 -7.75 11.71 6.16
C ILE A 325 -8.81 12.64 5.59
N LEU A 326 -9.18 12.37 4.34
CA LEU A 326 -10.05 13.17 3.51
C LEU A 326 -11.30 12.35 3.21
N ARG A 327 -12.47 12.94 3.40
CA ARG A 327 -13.72 12.36 2.92
C ARG A 327 -13.87 12.65 1.43
N VAL A 328 -14.20 11.62 0.65
CA VAL A 328 -14.29 11.70 -0.83
C VAL A 328 -15.62 11.17 -1.36
#